data_AF-A0A8J8HPY3-F1
#
_entry.id   AF-A0A8J8HPY3-F1
#
_cell.length_a   1.000
_cell.length_b   1.000
_cell.length_c   1.000
_cell.angle_alpha   90.00
_cell.angle_beta   90.00
_cell.angle_gamma   90.00
#
_symmetry.space_group_name_H-M   'P 1'
#
loop_
_entity.id
_entity.type
_entity.pdbx_description
1 polymer ?
#
loop_
_entity_poly.entity_id
_entity_poly.type
_entity_poly.pdbx_seq_one_letter_code
_entity_poly.pdbx_strand_id
1 'polypeptide(L)'
;MTETSRQIKGTSGSQLRSLILAVLLFDLLVIGLAGWTLANSRRQYVHHAGQTTDNLAQVLEQYLMASIRQIDLVLMSVKDEAERTDHTPDPAGIEARLQSQFSRVALLDSLRTTDAQGRLERPDNTDGHPREDLSHKPFFQHLRRTPQTGLFISHPSRDGAGGAWAITLARRMEHPAGVFRGVVFATVTLEQLTRELAQVDIGRHGSISLRGGELDLLARYPATPDQDKIIGDPRISGDYLAAVQSGRQVSHFSTHSVLDGQVRTYTFRKMTNPAFYILVGLAESEYLQTWYREALLSGSAVLGLVTLSLVLAWMARTTWRKQMDSQAERDHLIQDLTHALAEVKNLKGMLPICGHCKKIRDDQGYWNQMETYISEHTEATFSHGVCPDCAKELRQEMQARRAEQNKA
;
A
#
# COMPACT_ATOMS: atom_id res chain seq x y z
N MET A 1 -7.30 13.10 61.50
CA MET A 1 -6.75 12.95 60.13
C MET A 1 -7.66 12.00 59.37
N THR A 2 -8.57 12.56 58.57
CA THR A 2 -9.75 11.88 58.03
C THR A 2 -9.50 11.21 56.68
N GLU A 3 -10.24 10.12 56.47
CA GLU A 3 -10.30 9.22 55.31
C GLU A 3 -10.40 9.94 53.94
N THR A 4 -10.94 11.15 53.94
CA THR A 4 -11.11 12.04 52.78
C THR A 4 -9.78 12.49 52.15
N SER A 5 -8.72 12.67 52.94
CA SER A 5 -7.39 13.08 52.43
C SER A 5 -6.68 11.97 51.64
N ARG A 6 -6.96 10.70 51.95
CA ARG A 6 -6.47 9.54 51.18
C ARG A 6 -7.19 9.37 49.85
N GLN A 7 -8.49 9.68 49.81
CA GLN A 7 -9.30 9.58 48.59
C GLN A 7 -8.89 10.58 47.50
N ILE A 8 -8.48 11.80 47.86
CA ILE A 8 -8.08 12.85 46.89
C ILE A 8 -6.69 12.58 46.28
N LYS A 9 -5.74 12.04 47.06
CA LYS A 9 -4.41 11.67 46.52
C LYS A 9 -4.47 10.44 45.59
N GLY A 10 -5.40 9.52 45.81
CA GLY A 10 -5.58 8.32 44.98
C GLY A 10 -6.17 8.60 43.59
N THR A 11 -7.10 9.54 43.48
CA THR A 11 -7.82 9.85 42.24
C THR A 11 -6.97 10.62 41.22
N SER A 12 -6.13 11.55 41.66
CA SER A 12 -5.26 12.34 40.76
C SER A 12 -4.19 11.49 40.04
N GLY A 13 -3.57 10.54 40.76
CA GLY A 13 -2.60 9.62 40.16
C GLY A 13 -3.21 8.68 39.13
N SER A 14 -4.46 8.24 39.35
CA SER A 14 -5.21 7.45 38.35
C SER A 14 -5.59 8.25 37.11
N GLN A 15 -5.94 9.53 37.25
CA GLN A 15 -6.32 10.40 36.12
C GLN A 15 -5.14 10.70 35.19
N LEU A 16 -3.93 10.88 35.75
CA LEU A 16 -2.72 11.05 34.93
C LEU A 16 -2.35 9.76 34.17
N ARG A 17 -2.54 8.59 34.80
CA ARG A 17 -2.31 7.29 34.14
C ARG A 17 -3.32 7.03 33.04
N SER A 18 -4.60 7.36 33.25
CA SER A 18 -5.63 7.22 32.22
C SER A 18 -5.40 8.16 31.03
N LEU A 19 -4.93 9.40 31.27
CA LEU A 19 -4.58 10.33 30.19
C LEU A 19 -3.44 9.77 29.32
N ILE A 20 -2.35 9.30 29.94
CA ILE A 20 -1.23 8.71 29.19
C ILE A 20 -1.67 7.49 28.41
N LEU A 21 -2.46 6.60 29.03
CA LEU A 21 -2.99 5.43 28.36
C LEU A 21 -3.86 5.82 27.15
N ALA A 22 -4.70 6.86 27.30
CA ALA A 22 -5.53 7.36 26.21
C ALA A 22 -4.70 7.92 25.04
N VAL A 23 -3.65 8.69 25.33
CA VAL A 23 -2.72 9.21 24.29
C VAL A 23 -2.02 8.06 23.58
N LEU A 24 -1.48 7.09 24.32
CA LEU A 24 -0.82 5.92 23.73
C LEU A 24 -1.77 5.07 22.87
N LEU A 25 -3.02 4.89 23.32
CA LEU A 25 -4.06 4.19 22.55
C LEU A 25 -4.41 4.95 21.27
N PHE A 26 -4.52 6.28 21.35
CA PHE A 26 -4.77 7.13 20.19
C PHE A 26 -3.62 7.05 19.16
N ASP A 27 -2.37 7.16 19.61
CA ASP A 27 -1.19 7.05 18.74
C ASP A 27 -1.12 5.65 18.10
N LEU A 28 -1.40 4.60 18.87
CA LEU A 28 -1.43 3.22 18.35
C LEU A 28 -2.54 3.03 17.31
N LEU A 29 -3.72 3.63 17.52
CA LEU A 29 -4.80 3.63 16.55
C LEU A 29 -4.40 4.36 15.26
N VAL A 30 -3.77 5.53 15.36
CA VAL A 30 -3.31 6.32 14.21
C VAL A 30 -2.25 5.54 13.41
N ILE A 31 -1.26 4.96 14.08
CA ILE A 31 -0.22 4.14 13.45
C ILE A 31 -0.84 2.89 12.80
N GLY A 32 -1.74 2.21 13.50
CA GLY A 32 -2.43 1.02 12.98
C GLY A 32 -3.26 1.33 11.74
N LEU A 33 -4.03 2.42 11.76
CA LEU A 33 -4.82 2.87 10.62
C LEU A 33 -3.92 3.26 9.44
N ALA A 34 -2.83 4.00 9.68
CA ALA A 34 -1.88 4.37 8.64
C ALA A 34 -1.16 3.15 8.03
N GLY A 35 -0.79 2.17 8.86
CA GLY A 35 -0.21 0.90 8.39
C GLY A 35 -1.22 0.12 7.53
N TRP A 36 -2.48 0.08 7.96
CA TRP A 36 -3.55 -0.58 7.21
C TRP A 36 -3.82 0.12 5.87
N THR A 37 -3.92 1.45 5.83
CA THR A 37 -4.13 2.20 4.59
C THR A 37 -2.95 2.05 3.63
N LEU A 38 -1.71 2.10 4.11
CA LEU A 38 -0.52 1.89 3.28
C LEU A 38 -0.46 0.46 2.72
N ALA A 39 -0.79 -0.55 3.53
CA ALA A 39 -0.86 -1.94 3.08
C ALA A 39 -1.96 -2.14 2.03
N ASN A 40 -3.12 -1.48 2.19
CA ASN A 40 -4.20 -1.53 1.22
C ASN A 40 -3.83 -0.79 -0.08
N SER A 41 -3.22 0.39 0.02
CA SER A 41 -2.71 1.15 -1.13
C SER A 41 -1.71 0.31 -1.93
N ARG A 42 -0.75 -0.38 -1.29
CA ARG A 42 0.19 -1.28 -1.98
C ARG A 42 -0.53 -2.35 -2.80
N ARG A 43 -1.56 -3.00 -2.23
CA ARG A 43 -2.36 -4.01 -2.94
C ARG A 43 -3.07 -3.42 -4.15
N GLN A 44 -3.59 -2.20 -4.03
CA GLN A 44 -4.23 -1.48 -5.14
C GLN A 44 -3.25 -1.20 -6.26
N TYR A 45 -2.02 -0.76 -5.95
CA TYR A 45 -0.97 -0.56 -6.97
C TYR A 45 -0.62 -1.85 -7.72
N VAL A 46 -0.48 -2.98 -7.01
CA VAL A 46 -0.21 -4.28 -7.63
C VAL A 46 -1.39 -4.74 -8.49
N HIS A 47 -2.62 -4.58 -7.99
CA HIS A 47 -3.84 -4.93 -8.72
C HIS A 47 -3.99 -4.08 -9.99
N HIS A 48 -3.75 -2.78 -9.89
CA HIS A 48 -3.80 -1.86 -11.01
C HIS A 48 -2.74 -2.20 -12.06
N ALA A 49 -1.52 -2.54 -11.66
CA ALA A 49 -0.50 -3.04 -12.57
C ALA A 49 -0.95 -4.32 -13.30
N GLY A 50 -1.63 -5.23 -12.59
CA GLY A 50 -2.25 -6.42 -13.18
C GLY A 50 -3.30 -6.07 -14.25
N GLN A 51 -4.23 -5.17 -13.94
CA GLN A 51 -5.26 -4.72 -14.89
C GLN A 51 -4.68 -4.00 -16.10
N THR A 52 -3.67 -3.14 -15.91
CA THR A 52 -3.01 -2.42 -16.99
C THR A 52 -2.26 -3.38 -17.93
N THR A 53 -1.53 -4.34 -17.38
CA THR A 53 -0.86 -5.36 -18.20
C THR A 53 -1.85 -6.26 -18.93
N ASP A 54 -2.99 -6.60 -18.34
CA ASP A 54 -4.03 -7.39 -19.00
C ASP A 54 -4.70 -6.64 -20.14
N ASN A 55 -5.16 -5.41 -19.89
CA ASN A 55 -5.76 -4.55 -20.92
C ASN A 55 -4.80 -4.36 -22.10
N LEU A 56 -3.52 -4.12 -21.80
CA LEU A 56 -2.53 -3.92 -22.84
C LEU A 56 -2.23 -5.21 -23.62
N ALA A 57 -2.06 -6.33 -22.93
CA ALA A 57 -1.86 -7.62 -23.56
C ALA A 57 -3.06 -8.00 -24.44
N GLN A 58 -4.29 -7.65 -24.03
CA GLN A 58 -5.50 -7.86 -24.82
C GLN A 58 -5.51 -7.02 -26.10
N VAL A 59 -5.14 -5.74 -26.03
CA VAL A 59 -5.06 -4.88 -27.22
C VAL A 59 -4.02 -5.40 -28.20
N LEU A 60 -2.83 -5.75 -27.70
CA LEU A 60 -1.76 -6.30 -28.52
C LEU A 60 -2.11 -7.68 -29.10
N GLU A 61 -2.77 -8.54 -28.34
CA GLU A 61 -3.32 -9.81 -28.82
C GLU A 61 -4.27 -9.57 -30.01
N GLN A 62 -5.24 -8.67 -29.85
CA GLN A 62 -6.21 -8.35 -30.90
C GLN A 62 -5.53 -7.77 -32.13
N TYR A 63 -4.56 -6.87 -31.94
CA TYR A 63 -3.77 -6.28 -33.02
C TYR A 63 -2.97 -7.34 -33.79
N LEU A 64 -2.20 -8.19 -33.09
CA LEU A 64 -1.39 -9.22 -33.71
C LEU A 64 -2.24 -10.27 -34.43
N MET A 65 -3.35 -10.72 -33.82
CA MET A 65 -4.28 -11.65 -34.48
C MET A 65 -4.93 -11.03 -35.71
N ALA A 66 -5.31 -9.75 -35.66
CA ALA A 66 -5.84 -9.04 -36.82
C ALA A 66 -4.79 -8.92 -37.94
N SER A 67 -3.55 -8.58 -37.60
CA SER A 67 -2.46 -8.42 -38.56
C SER A 67 -2.06 -9.76 -39.20
N ILE A 68 -1.98 -10.84 -38.42
CA ILE A 68 -1.74 -12.19 -38.95
C ILE A 68 -2.89 -12.60 -39.87
N ARG A 69 -4.15 -12.35 -39.48
CA ARG A 69 -5.31 -12.65 -40.33
C ARG A 69 -5.30 -11.83 -41.62
N GLN A 70 -4.84 -10.58 -41.57
CA GLN A 70 -4.70 -9.74 -42.75
C GLN A 70 -3.64 -10.32 -43.71
N ILE A 71 -2.49 -10.75 -43.19
CA ILE A 71 -1.48 -11.46 -44.00
C ILE A 71 -2.06 -12.75 -44.57
N ASP A 72 -2.82 -13.50 -43.77
CA ASP A 72 -3.45 -14.75 -44.20
C ASP A 72 -4.43 -14.55 -45.37
N LEU A 73 -5.27 -13.52 -45.28
CA LEU A 73 -6.20 -13.14 -46.35
C LEU A 73 -5.46 -12.71 -47.63
N VAL A 74 -4.32 -12.03 -47.48
CA VAL A 74 -3.46 -11.67 -48.62
C VAL A 74 -2.90 -12.94 -49.27
N LEU A 75 -2.39 -13.89 -48.48
CA LEU A 75 -1.90 -15.18 -49.00
C LEU A 75 -3.00 -15.98 -49.69
N MET A 76 -4.21 -16.01 -49.13
CA MET A 76 -5.37 -16.65 -49.76
C MET A 76 -5.74 -15.98 -51.09
N SER A 77 -5.75 -14.65 -51.15
CA SER A 77 -6.05 -13.91 -52.39
C SER A 77 -5.05 -14.25 -53.51
N VAL A 78 -3.75 -14.32 -53.19
CA VAL A 78 -2.71 -14.71 -54.16
C VAL A 78 -2.84 -16.17 -54.54
N LYS A 79 -3.10 -17.06 -53.57
CA LYS A 79 -3.37 -18.46 -53.83
C LYS A 79 -4.54 -18.59 -54.81
N ASP A 80 -5.70 -18.02 -54.50
CA ASP A 80 -6.91 -18.16 -55.32
C ASP A 80 -6.70 -17.64 -56.75
N GLU A 81 -6.00 -16.51 -56.93
CA GLU A 81 -5.67 -15.99 -58.26
C GLU A 81 -4.67 -16.88 -59.02
N ALA A 82 -3.69 -17.45 -58.31
CA ALA A 82 -2.76 -18.41 -58.90
C ALA A 82 -3.52 -19.66 -59.35
N GLU A 83 -4.37 -20.26 -58.50
CA GLU A 83 -5.14 -21.47 -58.80
C GLU A 83 -6.16 -21.27 -59.93
N ARG A 84 -6.69 -20.05 -60.10
CA ARG A 84 -7.63 -19.69 -61.19
C ARG A 84 -6.99 -19.73 -62.57
N THR A 85 -5.68 -19.50 -62.68
CA THR A 85 -4.97 -19.40 -63.96
C THR A 85 -4.05 -20.60 -64.13
N ASP A 86 -4.40 -21.52 -65.04
CA ASP A 86 -3.63 -22.75 -65.33
C ASP A 86 -2.37 -22.48 -66.18
N HIS A 87 -2.24 -21.27 -66.72
CA HIS A 87 -1.02 -20.77 -67.33
C HIS A 87 -0.15 -20.11 -66.26
N THR A 88 1.17 -20.27 -66.36
CA THR A 88 2.14 -19.38 -65.68
C THR A 88 1.72 -17.95 -66.03
N PRO A 89 1.04 -17.22 -65.13
CA PRO A 89 0.70 -15.83 -65.39
C PRO A 89 2.02 -15.11 -65.57
N ASP A 90 2.05 -13.98 -66.27
CA ASP A 90 3.20 -13.08 -66.21
C ASP A 90 3.55 -12.84 -64.72
N PRO A 91 4.57 -13.51 -64.16
CA PRO A 91 4.77 -13.52 -62.71
C PRO A 91 5.15 -12.12 -62.24
N ALA A 92 5.76 -11.35 -63.15
CA ALA A 92 6.12 -9.95 -62.94
C ALA A 92 4.89 -9.04 -62.83
N GLY A 93 3.80 -9.31 -63.55
CA GLY A 93 2.59 -8.49 -63.55
C GLY A 93 1.69 -8.69 -62.31
N ILE A 94 1.61 -9.92 -61.80
CA ILE A 94 0.87 -10.22 -60.56
C ILE A 94 1.68 -9.71 -59.37
N GLU A 95 2.96 -10.07 -59.24
CA GLU A 95 3.78 -9.66 -58.10
C GLU A 95 4.00 -8.14 -58.04
N ALA A 96 4.17 -7.42 -59.16
CA ALA A 96 4.28 -5.95 -59.14
C ALA A 96 2.96 -5.23 -58.77
N ARG A 97 1.80 -5.77 -59.17
CA ARG A 97 0.48 -5.26 -58.74
C ARG A 97 0.24 -5.55 -57.27
N LEU A 98 0.66 -6.73 -56.81
CA LEU A 98 0.51 -7.15 -55.42
C LEU A 98 1.47 -6.40 -54.49
N GLN A 99 2.73 -6.21 -54.86
CA GLN A 99 3.72 -5.56 -53.99
C GLN A 99 3.42 -4.06 -53.76
N SER A 100 2.86 -3.37 -54.75
CA SER A 100 2.38 -1.99 -54.59
C SER A 100 1.07 -1.88 -53.78
N GLN A 101 0.24 -2.92 -53.77
CA GLN A 101 -0.96 -3.01 -52.93
C GLN A 101 -0.62 -3.40 -51.48
N PHE A 102 0.38 -4.26 -51.28
CA PHE A 102 0.67 -4.89 -49.99
C PHE A 102 1.81 -4.26 -49.20
N SER A 103 2.58 -3.33 -49.77
CA SER A 103 3.49 -2.44 -49.03
C SER A 103 2.79 -1.60 -47.93
N ARG A 104 1.45 -1.62 -47.91
CA ARG A 104 0.61 -0.95 -46.92
C ARG A 104 0.26 -1.82 -45.71
N VAL A 105 0.64 -3.10 -45.71
CA VAL A 105 0.39 -4.02 -44.59
C VAL A 105 1.54 -3.93 -43.59
N ALA A 106 1.27 -3.43 -42.39
CA ALA A 106 2.30 -3.03 -41.42
C ALA A 106 3.31 -4.13 -41.05
N LEU A 107 2.88 -5.40 -40.94
CA LEU A 107 3.76 -6.51 -40.56
C LEU A 107 4.45 -7.21 -41.74
N LEU A 108 4.06 -6.93 -42.97
CA LEU A 108 4.54 -7.67 -44.13
C LEU A 108 5.81 -7.03 -44.69
N ASP A 109 6.91 -7.77 -44.71
CA ASP A 109 8.16 -7.32 -45.33
C ASP A 109 8.16 -7.62 -46.83
N SER A 110 7.90 -8.89 -47.18
CA SER A 110 7.84 -9.34 -48.57
C SER A 110 6.80 -10.45 -48.76
N LEU A 111 6.31 -10.58 -49.99
CA LEU A 111 5.35 -11.58 -50.42
C LEU A 111 5.90 -12.21 -51.71
N ARG A 112 6.02 -13.54 -51.73
CA ARG A 112 6.71 -14.29 -52.80
C ARG A 112 6.01 -15.62 -53.11
N THR A 113 6.26 -16.15 -54.31
CA THR A 113 5.78 -17.46 -54.76
C THR A 113 6.92 -18.38 -55.21
N THR A 114 6.70 -19.68 -55.09
CA THR A 114 7.62 -20.74 -55.53
C THR A 114 6.95 -21.68 -56.52
N ASP A 115 7.76 -22.31 -57.37
CA ASP A 115 7.36 -23.45 -58.18
C ASP A 115 7.26 -24.76 -57.36
N ALA A 116 6.81 -25.84 -57.98
CA ALA A 116 6.65 -27.15 -57.34
C ALA A 116 8.00 -27.77 -56.89
N GLN A 117 9.11 -27.26 -57.41
CA GLN A 117 10.46 -27.67 -57.04
C GLN A 117 11.03 -26.83 -55.90
N GLY A 118 10.40 -25.73 -55.50
CA GLY A 118 10.83 -24.85 -54.41
C GLY A 118 11.72 -23.70 -54.85
N ARG A 119 11.78 -23.42 -56.15
CA ARG A 119 12.52 -22.26 -56.67
C ARG A 119 11.61 -21.06 -56.74
N LEU A 120 12.15 -19.89 -56.39
CA LEU A 120 11.44 -18.64 -56.52
C LEU A 120 11.05 -18.37 -57.98
N GLU A 121 9.81 -17.95 -58.20
CA GLU A 121 9.34 -17.55 -59.54
C GLU A 121 10.01 -16.24 -60.01
N ARG A 122 10.45 -15.39 -59.07
CA ARG A 122 11.26 -14.18 -59.30
C ARG A 122 12.54 -14.17 -58.44
N PRO A 123 13.72 -13.88 -59.01
CA PRO A 123 14.92 -13.61 -58.21
C PRO A 123 14.82 -12.27 -57.49
N ASP A 124 15.39 -12.19 -56.29
CA ASP A 124 15.51 -10.91 -55.58
C ASP A 124 16.28 -9.92 -56.47
N ASN A 125 15.76 -8.70 -56.64
CA ASN A 125 16.29 -7.74 -57.60
C ASN A 125 17.63 -7.11 -57.16
N THR A 126 18.30 -7.75 -56.22
CA THR A 126 19.61 -7.43 -55.66
C THR A 126 20.62 -8.43 -56.20
N ASP A 127 21.39 -7.97 -57.18
CA ASP A 127 22.73 -8.48 -57.53
C ASP A 127 22.82 -9.93 -58.04
N GLY A 128 22.07 -10.27 -59.09
CA GLY A 128 22.43 -11.38 -59.99
C GLY A 128 22.55 -12.77 -59.33
N HIS A 129 22.03 -12.93 -58.10
CA HIS A 129 22.03 -14.20 -57.42
C HIS A 129 21.07 -15.17 -58.14
N PRO A 130 21.49 -16.43 -58.37
CA PRO A 130 20.62 -17.45 -58.95
C PRO A 130 19.34 -17.58 -58.11
N ARG A 131 18.21 -17.94 -58.75
CA ARG A 131 16.92 -18.18 -58.08
C ARG A 131 17.18 -18.95 -56.78
N GLU A 132 16.89 -18.32 -55.65
CA GLU A 132 17.11 -18.95 -54.35
C GLU A 132 16.26 -20.22 -54.29
N ASP A 133 16.92 -21.35 -53.97
CA ASP A 133 16.26 -22.64 -53.84
C ASP A 133 15.80 -22.82 -52.40
N LEU A 134 14.48 -22.76 -52.18
CA LEU A 134 13.83 -22.91 -50.88
C LEU A 134 13.32 -24.34 -50.65
N SER A 135 13.64 -25.30 -51.53
CA SER A 135 13.20 -26.70 -51.42
C SER A 135 13.64 -27.39 -50.12
N HIS A 136 14.75 -26.92 -49.54
CA HIS A 136 15.31 -27.41 -48.30
C HIS A 136 14.68 -26.77 -47.05
N LYS A 137 13.92 -25.67 -47.19
CA LYS A 137 13.35 -24.95 -46.05
C LYS A 137 12.21 -25.78 -45.41
N PRO A 138 12.09 -25.80 -44.05
CA PRO A 138 11.10 -26.62 -43.36
C PRO A 138 9.64 -26.36 -43.77
N PHE A 139 9.27 -25.09 -43.98
CA PHE A 139 7.91 -24.72 -44.38
C PHE A 139 7.52 -25.32 -45.73
N PHE A 140 8.44 -25.31 -46.71
CA PHE A 140 8.20 -25.82 -48.05
C PHE A 140 8.03 -27.34 -48.03
N GLN A 141 8.92 -28.05 -47.34
CA GLN A 141 8.83 -29.51 -47.20
C GLN A 141 7.55 -29.95 -46.49
N HIS A 142 7.12 -29.20 -45.47
CA HIS A 142 5.88 -29.46 -44.75
C HIS A 142 4.65 -29.29 -45.66
N LEU A 143 4.53 -28.14 -46.34
CA LEU A 143 3.41 -27.85 -47.24
C LEU A 143 3.36 -28.73 -48.50
N ARG A 144 4.52 -29.24 -48.95
CA ARG A 144 4.59 -30.21 -50.05
C ARG A 144 4.08 -31.60 -49.65
N ARG A 145 4.35 -32.04 -48.41
CA ARG A 145 4.02 -33.38 -47.91
C ARG A 145 2.62 -33.49 -47.33
N THR A 146 2.05 -32.39 -46.83
CA THR A 146 0.76 -32.38 -46.13
C THR A 146 -0.27 -31.61 -46.96
N PRO A 147 -1.18 -32.29 -47.67
CA PRO A 147 -2.31 -31.65 -48.34
C PRO A 147 -3.26 -31.01 -47.34
N GLN A 148 -3.98 -29.95 -47.74
CA GLN A 148 -4.97 -29.24 -46.91
C GLN A 148 -4.44 -28.62 -45.61
N THR A 149 -3.12 -28.41 -45.49
CA THR A 149 -2.58 -27.58 -44.40
C THR A 149 -3.12 -26.16 -44.54
N GLY A 150 -3.64 -25.62 -43.43
CA GLY A 150 -4.03 -24.22 -43.32
C GLY A 150 -2.83 -23.27 -43.42
N LEU A 151 -2.88 -22.15 -42.72
CA LEU A 151 -1.72 -21.26 -42.61
C LEU A 151 -0.58 -21.98 -41.87
N PHE A 152 0.58 -22.09 -42.50
CA PHE A 152 1.80 -22.54 -41.84
C PHE A 152 2.61 -21.33 -41.36
N ILE A 153 3.15 -21.41 -40.15
CA ILE A 153 4.05 -20.38 -39.62
C ILE A 153 5.35 -21.05 -39.19
N SER A 154 6.47 -20.58 -39.71
CA SER A 154 7.78 -21.13 -39.37
C SER A 154 8.27 -20.67 -38.00
N HIS A 155 9.17 -21.45 -37.43
CA HIS A 155 10.11 -20.97 -36.42
C HIS A 155 10.92 -19.78 -36.93
N PRO A 156 11.46 -18.93 -36.02
CA PRO A 156 12.34 -17.85 -36.40
C PRO A 156 13.57 -18.43 -37.08
N SER A 157 13.87 -17.92 -38.27
CA SER A 157 15.04 -18.30 -39.03
C SER A 157 15.61 -17.08 -39.73
N ARG A 158 16.88 -17.14 -40.15
CA ARG A 158 17.46 -16.09 -40.98
C ARG A 158 16.90 -16.18 -42.40
N ASP A 159 16.46 -15.04 -42.91
CA ASP A 159 16.05 -14.92 -44.31
C ASP A 159 17.29 -14.98 -45.21
N GLY A 160 17.38 -15.98 -46.08
CA GLY A 160 18.58 -16.24 -46.88
C GLY A 160 19.90 -16.43 -46.11
N ALA A 161 21.01 -16.39 -46.85
CA ALA A 161 22.36 -16.51 -46.30
C ALA A 161 22.83 -15.18 -45.69
N GLY A 162 22.49 -14.94 -44.43
CA GLY A 162 22.95 -13.78 -43.66
C GLY A 162 21.93 -12.65 -43.49
N GLY A 163 20.68 -12.83 -43.92
CA GLY A 163 19.63 -11.84 -43.71
C GLY A 163 19.12 -11.77 -42.26
N ALA A 164 18.15 -10.87 -42.08
CA ALA A 164 17.52 -10.61 -40.80
C ALA A 164 16.76 -11.85 -40.29
N TRP A 165 16.58 -11.93 -38.97
CA TRP A 165 15.68 -12.92 -38.39
C TRP A 165 14.24 -12.62 -38.79
N ALA A 166 13.52 -13.65 -39.24
CA ALA A 166 12.15 -13.55 -39.67
C ALA A 166 11.36 -14.83 -39.38
N ILE A 167 10.04 -14.69 -39.38
CA ILE A 167 9.10 -15.82 -39.50
C ILE A 167 8.45 -15.78 -40.88
N THR A 168 8.19 -16.97 -41.42
CA THR A 168 7.55 -17.14 -42.72
C THR A 168 6.14 -17.67 -42.52
N LEU A 169 5.17 -16.93 -43.04
CA LEU A 169 3.76 -17.32 -43.11
C LEU A 169 3.49 -17.86 -44.51
N ALA A 170 3.10 -19.12 -44.64
CA ALA A 170 3.06 -19.80 -45.93
C ALA A 170 1.78 -20.62 -46.13
N ARG A 171 1.33 -20.71 -47.40
CA ARG A 171 0.22 -21.54 -47.85
C ARG A 171 0.56 -22.35 -49.08
N ARG A 172 0.05 -23.58 -49.12
CA ARG A 172 0.12 -24.46 -50.28
C ARG A 172 -0.75 -23.91 -51.42
N MET A 173 -0.19 -23.91 -52.63
CA MET A 173 -0.92 -23.65 -53.88
C MET A 173 -1.04 -24.94 -54.69
N GLU A 174 -2.16 -25.10 -55.37
CA GLU A 174 -2.51 -26.31 -56.12
C GLU A 174 -2.81 -25.96 -57.59
N HIS A 175 -2.64 -26.93 -58.48
CA HIS A 175 -3.25 -26.83 -59.81
C HIS A 175 -4.76 -27.14 -59.69
N PRO A 176 -5.60 -26.77 -60.67
CA PRO A 176 -7.02 -27.16 -60.71
C PRO A 176 -7.25 -28.68 -60.56
N ALA A 177 -6.26 -29.50 -60.93
CA ALA A 177 -6.24 -30.95 -60.75
C ALA A 177 -5.87 -31.44 -59.32
N GLY A 178 -5.68 -30.55 -58.35
CA GLY A 178 -5.29 -30.87 -56.95
C GLY A 178 -3.81 -31.22 -56.75
N VAL A 179 -3.00 -31.12 -57.80
CA VAL A 179 -1.56 -31.39 -57.76
C VAL A 179 -0.81 -30.21 -57.14
N PHE A 180 0.22 -30.48 -56.35
CA PHE A 180 1.06 -29.43 -55.75
C PHE A 180 1.69 -28.54 -56.83
N ARG A 181 1.34 -27.26 -56.82
CA ARG A 181 1.90 -26.24 -57.72
C ARG A 181 3.12 -25.56 -57.12
N GLY A 182 3.13 -25.37 -55.81
CA GLY A 182 4.14 -24.60 -55.10
C GLY A 182 3.58 -23.99 -53.82
N VAL A 183 4.25 -22.96 -53.33
CA VAL A 183 3.89 -22.26 -52.08
C VAL A 183 3.90 -20.76 -52.30
N VAL A 184 2.87 -20.09 -51.79
CA VAL A 184 2.89 -18.64 -51.58
C VAL A 184 3.28 -18.38 -50.13
N PHE A 185 4.18 -17.43 -49.90
CA PHE A 185 4.64 -17.11 -48.56
C PHE A 185 4.92 -15.63 -48.38
N ALA A 186 4.76 -15.20 -47.14
CA ALA A 186 5.00 -13.87 -46.63
C ALA A 186 6.10 -13.93 -45.57
N THR A 187 7.04 -13.00 -45.65
CA THR A 187 8.10 -12.85 -44.64
C THR A 187 7.72 -11.72 -43.67
N VAL A 188 7.84 -11.99 -42.37
CA VAL A 188 7.67 -11.00 -41.30
C VAL A 188 8.96 -10.95 -40.50
N THR A 189 9.67 -9.83 -40.59
CA THR A 189 10.95 -9.66 -39.87
C THR A 189 10.71 -9.45 -38.38
N LEU A 190 11.57 -10.01 -37.54
CA LEU A 190 11.47 -9.87 -36.08
C LEU A 190 11.76 -8.44 -35.62
N GLU A 191 12.49 -7.67 -36.43
CA GLU A 191 12.71 -6.25 -36.24
C GLU A 191 11.40 -5.46 -36.43
N GLN A 192 10.61 -5.77 -37.47
CA GLN A 192 9.30 -5.16 -37.67
C GLN A 192 8.36 -5.47 -36.51
N LEU A 193 8.31 -6.74 -36.06
CA LEU A 193 7.55 -7.10 -34.86
C LEU A 193 8.01 -6.29 -33.64
N THR A 194 9.31 -6.14 -33.44
CA THR A 194 9.85 -5.34 -32.33
C THR A 194 9.46 -3.86 -32.43
N ARG A 195 9.46 -3.27 -33.65
CA ARG A 195 8.97 -1.91 -33.91
C ARG A 195 7.49 -1.76 -33.58
N GLU A 196 6.66 -2.72 -33.94
CA GLU A 196 5.23 -2.70 -33.60
C GLU A 196 5.01 -2.73 -32.09
N LEU A 197 5.76 -3.57 -31.36
CA LEU A 197 5.69 -3.61 -29.90
C LEU A 197 6.17 -2.30 -29.25
N ALA A 198 7.11 -1.59 -29.90
CA ALA A 198 7.66 -0.32 -29.40
C ALA A 198 6.68 0.85 -29.46
N GLN A 199 5.58 0.73 -30.22
CA GLN A 199 4.54 1.78 -30.28
C GLN A 199 3.73 1.90 -28.99
N VAL A 200 3.82 0.90 -28.12
CA VAL A 200 3.13 0.87 -26.84
C VAL A 200 4.06 1.37 -25.73
N ASP A 201 3.59 2.37 -24.99
CA ASP A 201 4.25 2.79 -23.75
C ASP A 201 3.94 1.80 -22.62
N ILE A 202 5.00 1.16 -22.11
CA ILE A 202 4.98 0.21 -20.99
C ILE A 202 5.82 0.69 -19.80
N GLY A 203 6.16 1.97 -19.77
CA GLY A 203 7.10 2.51 -18.79
C GLY A 203 8.55 2.15 -19.10
N ARG A 204 9.48 2.72 -18.33
CA ARG A 204 10.92 2.65 -18.60
C ARG A 204 11.50 1.26 -18.38
N HIS A 205 10.94 0.54 -17.42
CA HIS A 205 11.43 -0.77 -17.02
C HIS A 205 10.42 -1.86 -17.38
N GLY A 206 9.35 -1.56 -18.11
CA GLY A 206 8.43 -2.57 -18.62
C GLY A 206 9.07 -3.52 -19.62
N SER A 207 8.35 -4.57 -20.00
CA SER A 207 8.72 -5.40 -21.15
C SER A 207 7.51 -6.00 -21.83
N ILE A 208 7.53 -6.06 -23.16
CA ILE A 208 6.63 -6.86 -23.99
C ILE A 208 7.47 -7.94 -24.67
N SER A 209 6.95 -9.16 -24.77
CA SER A 209 7.59 -10.24 -25.52
C SER A 209 6.54 -11.05 -26.26
N LEU A 210 6.86 -11.39 -27.51
CA LEU A 210 6.08 -12.26 -28.38
C LEU A 210 6.85 -13.56 -28.57
N ARG A 211 6.18 -14.69 -28.34
CA ARG A 211 6.74 -16.04 -28.49
C ARG A 211 5.86 -16.90 -29.40
N GLY A 212 6.50 -17.77 -30.16
CA GLY A 212 5.86 -18.76 -31.02
C GLY A 212 5.21 -19.90 -30.24
N GLY A 213 4.57 -20.82 -30.96
CA GLY A 213 3.82 -21.94 -30.36
C GLY A 213 4.67 -22.90 -29.54
N GLU A 214 5.97 -23.00 -29.85
CA GLU A 214 6.94 -23.80 -29.10
C GLU A 214 7.68 -22.98 -28.03
N LEU A 215 7.14 -21.81 -27.70
CA LEU A 215 7.70 -20.85 -26.75
C LEU A 215 9.02 -20.23 -27.21
N ASP A 216 9.39 -20.38 -28.48
CA ASP A 216 10.51 -19.71 -29.13
C ASP A 216 10.34 -18.18 -29.11
N LEU A 217 11.39 -17.45 -28.72
CA LEU A 217 11.33 -15.98 -28.67
C LEU A 217 11.35 -15.37 -30.07
N LEU A 218 10.32 -14.59 -30.40
CA LEU A 218 10.18 -13.93 -31.71
C LEU A 218 10.54 -12.45 -31.62
N ALA A 219 9.93 -11.72 -30.69
CA ALA A 219 10.20 -10.31 -30.53
C ALA A 219 10.15 -9.92 -29.05
N ARG A 220 10.93 -8.90 -28.69
CA ARG A 220 10.95 -8.33 -27.35
C ARG A 220 11.20 -6.83 -27.42
N TYR A 221 10.45 -6.09 -26.62
CA TYR A 221 10.67 -4.66 -26.39
C TYR A 221 10.67 -4.37 -24.88
N PRO A 222 11.60 -3.54 -24.34
CA PRO A 222 12.77 -2.99 -25.01
C PRO A 222 13.77 -4.10 -25.41
N ALA A 223 14.57 -3.81 -26.43
CA ALA A 223 15.57 -4.73 -26.92
C ALA A 223 16.68 -4.95 -25.89
N THR A 224 17.18 -6.18 -25.77
CA THR A 224 18.37 -6.50 -24.95
C THR A 224 19.64 -6.45 -25.80
N PRO A 225 20.81 -6.07 -25.25
CA PRO A 225 22.06 -6.01 -26.02
C PRO A 225 22.43 -7.31 -26.77
N ASP A 226 22.06 -8.46 -26.22
CA ASP A 226 22.28 -9.79 -26.80
C ASP A 226 21.00 -10.40 -27.42
N GLN A 227 20.03 -9.58 -27.85
CA GLN A 227 18.74 -10.07 -28.34
C GLN A 227 18.88 -11.08 -29.48
N ASP A 228 19.82 -10.88 -30.40
CA ASP A 228 20.05 -11.77 -31.53
C ASP A 228 20.45 -13.20 -31.14
N LYS A 229 21.03 -13.39 -29.94
CA LYS A 229 21.44 -14.70 -29.43
C LYS A 229 20.31 -15.46 -28.74
N ILE A 230 19.27 -14.74 -28.30
CA ILE A 230 18.13 -15.30 -27.56
C ILE A 230 16.88 -15.46 -28.45
N ILE A 231 16.89 -14.97 -29.69
CA ILE A 231 15.85 -15.27 -30.68
C ILE A 231 15.78 -16.79 -30.87
N GLY A 232 14.57 -17.33 -30.86
CA GLY A 232 14.32 -18.77 -30.92
C GLY A 232 14.53 -19.53 -29.61
N ASP A 233 15.06 -18.90 -28.55
CA ASP A 233 15.33 -19.57 -27.27
C ASP A 233 14.02 -19.87 -26.53
N PRO A 234 13.69 -21.16 -26.29
CA PRO A 234 12.45 -21.55 -25.62
C PRO A 234 12.52 -21.39 -24.09
N ARG A 235 13.69 -21.06 -23.51
CA ARG A 235 13.86 -20.97 -22.06
C ARG A 235 13.00 -19.84 -21.47
N ILE A 236 12.27 -20.18 -20.41
CA ILE A 236 11.35 -19.32 -19.67
C ILE A 236 11.48 -19.54 -18.16
N SER A 237 10.96 -18.61 -17.34
CA SER A 237 10.95 -18.77 -15.88
C SER A 237 9.98 -19.88 -15.44
N GLY A 238 10.20 -20.43 -14.24
CA GLY A 238 9.35 -21.48 -13.67
C GLY A 238 7.88 -21.05 -13.54
N ASP A 239 7.63 -19.81 -13.09
CA ASP A 239 6.26 -19.27 -12.97
C ASP A 239 5.59 -19.10 -14.33
N TYR A 240 6.35 -18.71 -15.36
CA TYR A 240 5.81 -18.62 -16.71
C TYR A 240 5.50 -20.02 -17.27
N LEU A 241 6.37 -21.00 -17.04
CA LEU A 241 6.10 -22.38 -17.44
C LEU A 241 4.84 -22.93 -16.75
N ALA A 242 4.67 -22.67 -15.46
CA ALA A 242 3.46 -23.05 -14.72
C ALA A 242 2.20 -22.38 -15.29
N ALA A 243 2.29 -21.11 -15.72
CA ALA A 243 1.19 -20.41 -16.38
C ALA A 243 0.81 -21.06 -17.72
N VAL A 244 1.79 -21.40 -18.57
CA VAL A 244 1.55 -22.10 -19.85
C VAL A 244 0.97 -23.49 -19.62
N GLN A 245 1.53 -24.25 -18.67
CA GLN A 245 1.07 -25.60 -18.33
C GLN A 245 -0.32 -25.63 -17.70
N SER A 246 -0.77 -24.52 -17.08
CA SER A 246 -2.13 -24.44 -16.53
C SER A 246 -3.23 -24.53 -17.59
N GLY A 247 -2.90 -24.38 -18.88
CA GLY A 247 -3.86 -24.41 -19.99
C GLY A 247 -4.81 -23.22 -20.05
N ARG A 248 -4.69 -22.26 -19.11
CA ARG A 248 -5.48 -21.03 -19.12
C ARG A 248 -5.04 -20.15 -20.28
N GLN A 249 -6.00 -19.46 -20.91
CA GLN A 249 -5.72 -18.50 -21.98
C GLN A 249 -5.07 -17.23 -21.44
N VAL A 250 -5.35 -16.88 -20.18
CA VAL A 250 -4.82 -15.70 -19.49
C VAL A 250 -4.33 -16.10 -18.10
N SER A 251 -3.16 -15.60 -17.70
CA SER A 251 -2.67 -15.73 -16.32
C SER A 251 -1.82 -14.53 -15.93
N HIS A 252 -1.93 -14.14 -14.67
CA HIS A 252 -1.12 -13.09 -14.05
C HIS A 252 -0.15 -13.73 -13.05
N PHE A 253 1.09 -13.26 -13.03
CA PHE A 253 2.11 -13.69 -12.07
C PHE A 253 3.19 -12.63 -11.95
N SER A 254 3.89 -12.61 -10.81
CA SER A 254 5.04 -11.74 -10.59
C SER A 254 6.28 -12.59 -10.46
N THR A 255 7.30 -12.34 -11.27
CA THR A 255 8.52 -13.15 -11.28
C THR A 255 9.73 -12.35 -11.75
N HIS A 256 10.93 -12.88 -11.51
CA HIS A 256 12.15 -12.35 -12.07
C HIS A 256 12.26 -12.75 -13.55
N SER A 257 12.52 -11.77 -14.41
CA SER A 257 12.81 -12.02 -15.81
C SER A 257 14.13 -12.75 -15.98
N VAL A 258 14.12 -13.89 -16.69
CA VAL A 258 15.33 -14.66 -17.02
C VAL A 258 16.28 -13.88 -17.96
N LEU A 259 15.75 -12.88 -18.67
CA LEU A 259 16.47 -12.13 -19.70
C LEU A 259 17.19 -10.89 -19.15
N ASP A 260 16.67 -10.25 -18.10
CA ASP A 260 17.25 -9.01 -17.54
C ASP A 260 17.17 -8.91 -16.00
N GLY A 261 16.72 -9.96 -15.30
CA GLY A 261 16.72 -10.05 -13.84
C GLY A 261 15.67 -9.20 -13.12
N GLN A 262 14.97 -8.30 -13.81
CA GLN A 262 14.01 -7.39 -13.19
C GLN A 262 12.73 -8.10 -12.75
N VAL A 263 12.20 -7.71 -11.59
CA VAL A 263 10.91 -8.18 -11.07
C VAL A 263 9.79 -7.43 -11.75
N ARG A 264 8.92 -8.16 -12.44
CA ARG A 264 7.74 -7.58 -13.08
C ARG A 264 6.50 -8.37 -12.74
N THR A 265 5.39 -7.65 -12.67
CA THR A 265 4.06 -8.25 -12.74
C THR A 265 3.73 -8.46 -14.20
N TYR A 266 3.64 -9.72 -14.61
CA TYR A 266 3.37 -10.15 -15.98
C TYR A 266 1.92 -10.59 -16.15
N THR A 267 1.37 -10.26 -17.31
CA THR A 267 0.19 -10.92 -17.86
C THR A 267 0.60 -11.67 -19.12
N PHE A 268 0.31 -12.97 -19.15
CA PHE A 268 0.43 -13.79 -20.35
C PHE A 268 -0.93 -14.00 -20.97
N ARG A 269 -0.97 -13.97 -22.30
CA ARG A 269 -2.12 -14.36 -23.10
C ARG A 269 -1.70 -15.33 -24.21
N LYS A 270 -2.44 -16.43 -24.32
CA LYS A 270 -2.29 -17.41 -25.39
C LYS A 270 -3.27 -17.09 -26.52
N MET A 271 -2.74 -16.89 -27.71
CA MET A 271 -3.51 -16.83 -28.95
C MET A 271 -3.69 -18.24 -29.49
N THR A 272 -4.87 -18.53 -30.05
CA THR A 272 -5.16 -19.83 -30.67
C THR A 272 -5.41 -19.64 -32.16
N ASN A 273 -4.97 -20.62 -32.96
CA ASN A 273 -5.14 -20.64 -34.42
C ASN A 273 -4.63 -19.37 -35.14
N PRO A 274 -3.32 -19.09 -35.16
CA PRO A 274 -2.16 -19.91 -34.72
C PRO A 274 -1.79 -19.76 -33.24
N ALA A 275 -1.03 -20.72 -32.70
CA ALA A 275 -0.56 -20.69 -31.32
C ALA A 275 0.59 -19.69 -31.14
N PHE A 276 0.34 -18.56 -30.50
CA PHE A 276 1.35 -17.60 -30.06
C PHE A 276 1.12 -17.21 -28.61
N TYR A 277 2.15 -16.66 -27.99
CA TYR A 277 2.09 -16.17 -26.63
C TYR A 277 2.58 -14.73 -26.59
N ILE A 278 1.75 -13.85 -26.04
CA ILE A 278 2.16 -12.50 -25.71
C ILE A 278 2.32 -12.38 -24.20
N LEU A 279 3.41 -11.73 -23.80
CA LEU A 279 3.76 -11.50 -22.41
C LEU A 279 4.02 -10.01 -22.22
N VAL A 280 3.22 -9.36 -21.38
CA VAL A 280 3.37 -7.93 -21.04
C VAL A 280 3.67 -7.82 -19.56
N GLY A 281 4.70 -7.08 -19.18
CA GLY A 281 5.10 -6.93 -17.79
C GLY A 281 5.46 -5.49 -17.42
N LEU A 282 4.98 -5.07 -16.25
CA LEU A 282 5.34 -3.79 -15.62
C LEU A 282 6.28 -4.03 -14.43
N ALA A 283 7.33 -3.22 -14.33
CA ALA A 283 8.31 -3.36 -13.27
C ALA A 283 7.79 -2.90 -11.90
N GLU A 284 7.98 -3.72 -10.87
CA GLU A 284 7.62 -3.38 -9.49
C GLU A 284 8.36 -2.13 -9.00
N SER A 285 9.61 -1.97 -9.43
CA SER A 285 10.44 -0.81 -9.11
C SER A 285 9.91 0.52 -9.69
N GLU A 286 8.98 0.49 -10.64
CA GLU A 286 8.42 1.67 -11.30
C GLU A 286 7.03 2.01 -10.75
N TYR A 287 6.08 1.06 -10.77
CA TYR A 287 4.73 1.34 -10.29
C TYR A 287 4.64 1.51 -8.77
N LEU A 288 5.56 0.93 -7.98
CA LEU A 288 5.62 1.16 -6.53
C LEU A 288 6.40 2.42 -6.13
N GLN A 289 7.06 3.15 -7.04
CA GLN A 289 7.72 4.41 -6.65
C GLN A 289 6.74 5.41 -6.06
N THR A 290 5.56 5.51 -6.66
CA THR A 290 4.49 6.38 -6.18
C THR A 290 4.05 5.95 -4.78
N TRP A 291 3.92 4.64 -4.54
CA TRP A 291 3.61 4.10 -3.22
C TRP A 291 4.71 4.39 -2.18
N TYR A 292 6.00 4.28 -2.53
CA TYR A 292 7.08 4.64 -1.60
C TYR A 292 7.04 6.13 -1.22
N ARG A 293 6.70 7.01 -2.17
CA ARG A 293 6.52 8.44 -1.90
C ARG A 293 5.30 8.71 -1.01
N GLU A 294 4.18 8.02 -1.25
CA GLU A 294 3.01 8.07 -0.36
C GLU A 294 3.37 7.59 1.05
N ALA A 295 4.09 6.47 1.16
CA ALA A 295 4.54 5.92 2.44
C ALA A 295 5.46 6.90 3.19
N LEU A 296 6.35 7.60 2.49
CA LEU A 296 7.22 8.62 3.08
C LEU A 296 6.42 9.84 3.59
N LEU A 297 5.47 10.33 2.78
CA LEU A 297 4.62 11.46 3.16
C LEU A 297 3.68 11.10 4.32
N SER A 298 2.96 9.98 4.24
CA SER A 298 2.09 9.50 5.31
C SER A 298 2.88 9.16 6.58
N GLY A 299 4.05 8.53 6.43
CA GLY A 299 4.92 8.20 7.56
C GLY A 299 5.44 9.43 8.28
N SER A 300 5.90 10.45 7.54
CA SER A 300 6.35 11.71 8.15
C SER A 300 5.22 12.50 8.80
N ALA A 301 4.00 12.48 8.23
CA ALA A 301 2.82 13.08 8.85
C ALA A 301 2.41 12.37 10.16
N VAL A 302 2.41 11.03 10.19
CA VAL A 302 2.13 10.24 11.40
C VAL A 302 3.19 10.49 12.46
N LEU A 303 4.47 10.51 12.08
CA LEU A 303 5.55 10.86 12.99
C LEU A 303 5.35 12.27 13.59
N GLY A 304 4.99 13.25 12.75
CA GLY A 304 4.64 14.60 13.19
C GLY A 304 3.49 14.63 14.20
N LEU A 305 2.40 13.92 13.93
CA LEU A 305 1.24 13.84 14.83
C LEU A 305 1.58 13.16 16.17
N VAL A 306 2.32 12.05 16.14
CA VAL A 306 2.75 11.34 17.36
C VAL A 306 3.73 12.18 18.18
N THR A 307 4.68 12.86 17.53
CA THR A 307 5.58 13.76 18.25
C THR A 307 4.82 14.92 18.89
N LEU A 308 3.85 15.51 18.18
CA LEU A 308 2.99 16.57 18.70
C LEU A 308 2.12 16.08 19.88
N SER A 309 1.49 14.91 19.77
CA SER A 309 0.65 14.33 20.83
C SER A 309 1.47 14.06 22.11
N LEU A 310 2.68 13.52 21.97
CA LEU A 310 3.60 13.27 23.08
C LEU A 310 4.10 14.58 23.73
N VAL A 311 4.41 15.61 22.94
CA VAL A 311 4.80 16.93 23.45
C VAL A 311 3.65 17.57 24.23
N LEU A 312 2.42 17.51 23.70
CA LEU A 312 1.23 18.02 24.40
C LEU A 312 0.95 17.24 25.69
N ALA A 313 1.08 15.91 25.68
CA ALA A 313 0.94 15.08 26.86
C ALA A 313 2.02 15.38 27.91
N TRP A 314 3.26 15.62 27.48
CA TRP A 314 4.35 16.06 28.36
C TRP A 314 4.08 17.46 28.94
N MET A 315 3.63 18.42 28.13
CA MET A 315 3.23 19.75 28.60
C MET A 315 2.07 19.67 29.60
N ALA A 316 1.04 18.88 29.34
CA ALA A 316 -0.08 18.66 30.27
C ALA A 316 0.39 18.01 31.58
N ARG A 317 1.29 17.02 31.51
CA ARG A 317 1.87 16.37 32.70
C ARG A 317 2.71 17.34 33.53
N THR A 318 3.48 18.21 32.89
CA THR A 318 4.31 19.19 33.61
C THR A 318 3.48 20.29 34.25
N THR A 319 2.45 20.80 33.58
CA THR A 319 1.53 21.80 34.16
C THR A 319 0.68 21.22 35.30
N TRP A 320 0.18 19.99 35.17
CA TRP A 320 -0.54 19.31 36.26
C TRP A 320 0.33 19.09 37.50
N ARG A 321 1.59 18.65 37.32
CA ARG A 321 2.52 18.50 38.45
C ARG A 321 2.72 19.81 39.20
N LYS A 322 2.96 20.91 38.47
CA LYS A 322 3.09 22.24 39.07
C LYS A 322 1.85 22.67 39.85
N GLN A 323 0.65 22.42 39.30
CA GLN A 323 -0.60 22.74 40.00
C GLN A 323 -0.78 21.92 41.29
N MET A 324 -0.35 20.66 41.30
CA MET A 324 -0.41 19.83 42.51
C MET A 324 0.52 20.33 43.61
N ASP A 325 1.74 20.74 43.26
CA ASP A 325 2.69 21.31 44.23
C ASP A 325 2.14 22.62 44.83
N SER A 326 1.57 23.49 44.01
CA SER A 326 0.94 24.73 44.48
C SER A 326 -0.30 24.50 45.35
N GLN A 327 -1.09 23.44 45.09
CA GLN A 327 -2.21 23.09 45.97
C GLN A 327 -1.71 22.54 47.30
N ALA A 328 -0.68 21.68 47.30
CA ALA A 328 -0.11 21.14 48.53
C ALA A 328 0.48 22.25 49.42
N GLU A 329 1.13 23.26 48.83
CA GLU A 329 1.62 24.43 49.54
C GLU A 329 0.48 25.25 50.15
N ARG A 330 -0.59 25.51 49.39
CA ARG A 330 -1.80 26.20 49.91
C ARG A 330 -2.44 25.43 51.05
N ASP A 331 -2.59 24.11 50.92
CA ASP A 331 -3.16 23.26 51.96
C ASP A 331 -2.31 23.28 53.22
N HIS A 332 -0.98 23.28 53.09
CA HIS A 332 -0.05 23.40 54.22
C HIS A 332 -0.21 24.77 54.90
N LEU A 333 -0.24 25.86 54.14
CA LEU A 333 -0.44 27.21 54.68
C LEU A 333 -1.79 27.36 55.37
N ILE A 334 -2.87 26.79 54.80
CA ILE A 334 -4.19 26.75 55.43
C ILE A 334 -4.12 25.96 56.75
N GLN A 335 -3.40 24.83 56.78
CA GLN A 335 -3.22 24.03 57.98
C GLN A 335 -2.43 24.78 59.06
N ASP A 336 -1.36 25.49 58.69
CA ASP A 336 -0.58 26.32 59.61
C ASP A 336 -1.41 27.49 60.17
N LEU A 337 -2.16 28.18 59.31
CA LEU A 337 -3.08 29.25 59.70
C LEU A 337 -4.15 28.75 60.67
N THR A 338 -4.77 27.60 60.38
CA THR A 338 -5.79 27.02 61.25
C THR A 338 -5.22 26.58 62.59
N HIS A 339 -3.99 26.04 62.62
CA HIS A 339 -3.30 25.71 63.87
C HIS A 339 -2.99 26.95 64.70
N ALA A 340 -2.40 27.99 64.10
CA ALA A 340 -2.09 29.24 64.78
C ALA A 340 -3.36 29.93 65.33
N LEU A 341 -4.46 29.92 64.57
CA LEU A 341 -5.76 30.42 65.03
C LEU A 341 -6.30 29.61 66.23
N ALA A 342 -6.16 28.28 66.21
CA ALA A 342 -6.54 27.43 67.33
C ALA A 342 -5.70 27.71 68.58
N GLU A 343 -4.40 27.94 68.43
CA GLU A 343 -3.49 28.29 69.52
C GLU A 343 -3.83 29.65 70.14
N VAL A 344 -4.10 30.67 69.31
CA VAL A 344 -4.58 31.97 69.79
C VAL A 344 -5.93 31.83 70.52
N LYS A 345 -6.85 31.01 70.00
CA LYS A 345 -8.15 30.78 70.65
C LYS A 345 -8.00 30.09 72.02
N ASN A 346 -7.09 29.13 72.15
CA ASN A 346 -6.79 28.48 73.43
C ASN A 346 -6.12 29.43 74.42
N LEU A 347 -5.16 30.25 73.97
CA LEU A 347 -4.49 31.26 74.79
C LEU A 347 -5.45 32.35 75.29
N LYS A 348 -6.37 32.82 74.44
CA LYS A 348 -7.43 33.77 74.81
C LYS A 348 -8.52 33.16 75.71
N GLY A 349 -8.61 31.83 75.80
CA GLY A 349 -9.59 31.15 76.64
C GLY A 349 -9.19 31.00 78.11
N MET A 350 -7.94 31.32 78.48
CA MET A 350 -7.49 31.25 79.87
C MET A 350 -7.91 32.53 80.61
N LEU A 351 -8.95 32.43 81.44
CA LEU A 351 -9.34 33.50 82.36
C LEU A 351 -8.49 33.40 83.64
N PRO A 352 -7.56 34.34 83.90
CA PRO A 352 -6.78 34.33 85.12
C PRO A 352 -7.67 34.62 86.33
N ILE A 353 -7.88 33.59 87.18
CA ILE A 353 -8.67 33.73 88.40
C ILE A 353 -7.79 33.82 89.65
N CYS A 354 -8.18 34.65 90.62
CA CYS A 354 -7.50 34.73 91.90
C CYS A 354 -7.78 33.44 92.71
N GLY A 355 -6.72 32.73 93.11
CA GLY A 355 -6.84 31.46 93.84
C GLY A 355 -7.60 31.59 95.17
N HIS A 356 -7.57 32.77 95.79
CA HIS A 356 -8.19 33.05 97.09
C HIS A 356 -9.62 33.57 96.98
N CYS A 357 -9.85 34.69 96.30
CA CYS A 357 -11.17 35.36 96.26
C CYS A 357 -11.98 35.12 94.98
N LYS A 358 -11.47 34.27 94.06
CA LYS A 358 -12.12 33.86 92.80
C LYS A 358 -12.47 34.98 91.81
N LYS A 359 -11.99 36.20 92.01
CA LYS A 359 -12.08 37.30 91.03
C LYS A 359 -11.32 36.95 89.73
N ILE A 360 -11.80 37.44 88.59
CA ILE A 360 -11.16 37.28 87.28
C ILE A 360 -10.36 38.55 86.97
N ARG A 361 -9.12 38.41 86.47
CA ARG A 361 -8.32 39.54 86.01
C ARG A 361 -8.58 39.82 84.53
N ASP A 362 -8.92 41.07 84.21
CA ASP A 362 -9.13 41.50 82.83
C ASP A 362 -7.81 41.86 82.10
N ASP A 363 -7.91 42.17 80.80
CA ASP A 363 -6.75 42.52 79.96
C ASP A 363 -6.06 43.83 80.38
N GLN A 364 -6.74 44.70 81.13
CA GLN A 364 -6.18 45.94 81.69
C GLN A 364 -5.53 45.72 83.06
N GLY A 365 -5.68 44.52 83.62
CA GLY A 365 -5.08 44.07 84.86
C GLY A 365 -5.92 44.29 86.12
N TYR A 366 -7.18 44.74 85.99
CA TYR A 366 -8.10 44.90 87.11
C TYR A 366 -8.78 43.58 87.49
N TRP A 367 -9.14 43.47 88.77
CA TRP A 367 -9.77 42.28 89.34
C TRP A 367 -11.27 42.47 89.51
N ASN A 368 -12.04 41.82 88.64
CA ASN A 368 -13.49 41.88 88.59
C ASN A 368 -14.11 40.69 89.31
N GLN A 369 -15.32 40.87 89.85
CA GLN A 369 -16.08 39.75 90.37
C GLN A 369 -16.44 38.80 89.21
N MET A 370 -16.39 37.50 89.45
CA MET A 370 -16.55 36.49 88.40
C MET A 370 -17.88 36.64 87.65
N GLU A 371 -18.97 36.88 88.38
CA GLU A 371 -20.30 37.03 87.83
C GLU A 371 -20.40 38.28 86.95
N THR A 372 -19.83 39.40 87.42
CA THR A 372 -19.77 40.66 86.66
C THR A 372 -18.99 40.49 85.38
N TYR A 373 -17.78 39.93 85.47
CA TYR A 373 -16.90 39.75 84.32
C TYR A 373 -17.52 38.83 83.26
N ILE A 374 -18.10 37.69 83.66
CA ILE A 374 -18.72 36.75 82.71
C ILE A 374 -19.99 37.35 82.09
N SER A 375 -20.82 38.08 82.86
CA SER A 375 -22.03 38.72 82.33
C SER A 375 -21.72 39.82 81.31
N GLU A 376 -20.61 40.54 81.48
CA GLU A 376 -20.19 41.59 80.56
C GLU A 376 -19.52 41.05 79.27
N HIS A 377 -18.92 39.85 79.34
CA HIS A 377 -18.13 39.29 78.25
C HIS A 377 -18.78 38.07 77.57
N THR A 378 -19.98 37.64 78.01
CA THR A 378 -20.73 36.52 77.43
C THR A 378 -22.24 36.76 77.51
N GLU A 379 -23.04 35.93 76.85
CA GLU A 379 -24.51 35.98 76.95
C GLU A 379 -25.07 35.30 78.22
N ALA A 380 -24.22 34.97 79.20
CA ALA A 380 -24.64 34.27 80.41
C ALA A 380 -25.34 35.21 81.42
N THR A 381 -26.41 34.71 82.05
CA THR A 381 -27.13 35.39 83.13
C THR A 381 -27.09 34.55 84.41
N PHE A 382 -26.82 35.20 85.55
CA PHE A 382 -26.67 34.52 86.84
C PHE A 382 -27.95 34.61 87.68
N SER A 383 -28.39 33.49 88.25
CA SER A 383 -29.37 33.44 89.33
C SER A 383 -28.68 33.03 90.63
N HIS A 384 -29.11 33.59 91.77
CA HIS A 384 -28.53 33.31 93.08
C HIS A 384 -29.36 32.26 93.82
N GLY A 385 -28.73 31.16 94.21
CA GLY A 385 -29.31 30.12 95.06
C GLY A 385 -28.27 29.62 96.06
N VAL A 386 -28.73 29.00 97.15
CA VAL A 386 -27.84 28.39 98.15
C VAL A 386 -27.80 26.90 97.91
N CYS A 387 -26.62 26.34 97.64
CA CYS A 387 -26.48 24.89 97.43
C CYS A 387 -26.74 24.12 98.74
N PRO A 388 -27.04 22.81 98.68
CA PRO A 388 -27.33 22.01 99.87
C PRO A 388 -26.23 22.02 100.94
N ASP A 389 -24.97 22.08 100.51
CA ASP A 389 -23.79 22.12 101.40
C ASP A 389 -23.72 23.45 102.15
N CYS A 390 -23.73 24.58 101.42
CA CYS A 390 -23.76 25.91 102.02
C CYS A 390 -25.00 26.10 102.91
N ALA A 391 -26.16 25.55 102.51
CA ALA A 391 -27.38 25.61 103.33
C ALA A 391 -27.23 24.82 104.63
N LYS A 392 -26.49 23.70 104.63
CA LYS A 392 -26.18 22.93 105.83
C LYS A 392 -25.24 23.68 106.75
N GLU A 393 -24.18 24.28 106.21
CA GLU A 393 -23.24 25.11 106.97
C GLU A 393 -23.93 26.34 107.58
N LEU A 394 -24.74 27.08 106.80
CA LEU A 394 -25.51 28.20 107.33
C LEU A 394 -26.47 27.76 108.45
N ARG A 395 -27.12 26.60 108.31
CA ARG A 395 -27.98 26.06 109.38
C ARG A 395 -27.16 25.74 110.63
N GLN A 396 -25.99 25.15 110.47
CA GLN A 396 -25.09 24.84 111.59
C GLN A 396 -24.57 26.10 112.28
N GLU A 397 -24.14 27.13 111.52
CA GLU A 397 -23.75 28.43 112.08
C GLU A 397 -24.91 29.12 112.79
N MET A 398 -26.10 29.13 112.19
CA MET A 398 -27.29 29.74 112.79
C MET A 398 -27.72 29.01 114.06
N GLN A 399 -27.56 27.68 114.12
CA GLN A 399 -27.78 26.89 115.33
C GLN A 399 -26.71 27.17 116.39
N ALA A 400 -25.43 27.26 116.02
CA ALA A 400 -24.34 27.60 116.92
C ALA A 400 -24.53 28.99 117.54
N ARG A 401 -24.85 30.00 116.73
CA ARG A 401 -25.12 31.37 117.21
C ARG A 401 -26.34 31.45 118.12
N ARG A 402 -27.41 30.68 117.83
CA ARG A 402 -28.59 30.59 118.71
C ARG A 402 -28.28 29.87 120.04
N ALA A 403 -27.41 28.88 120.04
CA ALA A 403 -26.97 28.19 121.25
C ALA A 403 -26.05 29.07 122.13
N GLU A 404 -25.28 29.98 121.53
CA GLU A 404 -24.51 31.00 122.26
C GLU A 404 -25.41 32.08 122.87
N GLN A 405 -26.46 32.50 122.15
CA GLN A 405 -27.43 33.50 122.65
C GLN A 405 -28.32 32.99 123.79
N ASN A 406 -28.56 31.67 123.91
CA ASN A 406 -29.36 31.07 125.00
C ASN A 406 -28.52 30.68 126.25
N LYS A 407 -27.22 30.97 126.25
CA LYS A 407 -26.30 30.76 127.40
C LYS A 407 -25.94 32.07 128.13
N ALA A 408 -26.43 33.22 127.64
CA ALA A 408 -26.41 34.53 128.29
C ALA A 408 -27.81 34.86 128.79
#